data_AF-A0A378APW3-F1
#
_entry.id   AF-A0A378APW3-F1
#
_cell.length_a   1.000
_cell.length_b   1.000
_cell.length_c   1.000
_cell.angle_alpha   90.00
_cell.angle_beta   90.00
_cell.angle_gamma   90.00
#
_symmetry.space_group_name_H-M   'P 1'
#
loop_
_entity.id
_entity.type
_entity.pdbx_description
1 polymer ?
#
loop_
_entity_poly.entity_id
_entity_poly.type
_entity_poly.pdbx_seq_one_letter_code
_entity_poly.pdbx_strand_id
1 'polypeptide(L)' 'MAIIVGLALGLAGAEMQTILNNPLASPFTLGVSSAAAFGAALAIVLGIGLPGIPGQWFISANAFIFALLAALLLDGITR' A
#
# COMPACT_ATOMS: atom_id res chain seq x y z
N MET A 1 8.09 -6.00 14.52
CA MET A 1 7.12 -5.88 13.41
C MET A 1 5.69 -6.23 13.79
N ALA A 2 5.39 -7.40 14.38
CA ALA A 2 4.01 -7.88 14.55
C ALA A 2 3.05 -6.90 15.23
N ILE A 3 3.45 -6.33 16.38
CA ILE A 3 2.62 -5.35 17.12
C ILE A 3 2.36 -4.10 16.27
N ILE A 4 3.40 -3.54 15.66
CA ILE A 4 3.32 -2.31 14.85
C ILE A 4 2.44 -2.53 13.62
N VAL A 5 2.63 -3.64 12.91
CA VAL A 5 1.83 -3.98 11.73
C VAL A 5 0.38 -4.24 12.12
N GLY A 6 0.13 -4.96 13.23
CA GLY A 6 -1.22 -5.20 13.73
C GLY A 6 -1.96 -3.92 14.11
N LEU A 7 -1.29 -2.99 14.80
CA LEU A 7 -1.85 -1.67 15.14
C LEU A 7 -2.17 -0.87 13.87
N ALA A 8 -1.24 -0.81 12.91
CA ALA A 8 -1.44 -0.08 11.65
C ALA A 8 -2.61 -0.65 10.84
N LEU A 9 -2.70 -1.96 10.69
CA LEU A 9 -3.80 -2.63 9.97
C LEU A 9 -5.14 -2.47 10.70
N GLY A 10 -5.14 -2.55 12.03
CA GLY A 10 -6.34 -2.34 12.84
C GLY A 10 -6.90 -0.92 12.68
N LEU A 11 -6.03 0.09 12.76
CA LEU A 11 -6.42 1.50 12.54
C LEU A 11 -6.94 1.73 11.12
N ALA A 12 -6.20 1.26 10.11
CA ALA A 12 -6.61 1.41 8.71
C ALA A 12 -7.96 0.71 8.42
N GLY A 13 -8.22 -0.44 9.04
CA GLY A 13 -9.52 -1.11 8.96
C GLY A 13 -10.65 -0.29 9.61
N ALA A 14 -10.43 0.22 10.82
CA ALA A 14 -11.41 1.03 11.53
C ALA A 14 -11.77 2.33 10.80
N GLU A 15 -10.78 3.04 10.26
CA GLU A 15 -11.01 4.24 9.45
C GLU A 15 -11.81 3.91 8.18
N MET A 16 -11.43 2.85 7.46
CA MET A 16 -12.11 2.46 6.21
C MET A 16 -13.58 2.09 6.45
N GLN A 17 -13.85 1.32 7.51
CA GLN A 17 -15.21 0.93 7.89
C GLN A 17 -16.06 2.14 8.29
N THR A 18 -15.46 3.13 8.95
CA THR A 18 -16.13 4.38 9.37
C THR A 18 -16.44 5.28 8.17
N ILE A 19 -15.48 5.48 7.25
CA ILE A 19 -15.66 6.33 6.06
C ILE A 19 -16.74 5.73 5.15
N LEU A 20 -16.72 4.41 4.94
CA LEU A 20 -17.63 3.74 4.03
C LEU A 20 -18.95 3.29 4.69
N ASN A 21 -19.10 3.49 6.01
CA ASN A 21 -20.20 2.95 6.81
C ASN A 21 -20.50 1.47 6.50
N ASN A 22 -19.45 0.67 6.35
CA ASN A 22 -19.54 -0.73 5.93
C ASN A 22 -18.56 -1.60 6.74
N PRO A 23 -19.05 -2.52 7.60
CA PRO A 23 -18.19 -3.36 8.44
C PRO A 23 -17.35 -4.38 7.66
N LEU A 24 -17.67 -4.63 6.38
CA LEU A 24 -16.89 -5.51 5.50
C LEU A 24 -15.81 -4.75 4.72
N ALA A 25 -15.76 -3.42 4.81
CA ALA A 25 -14.77 -2.63 4.12
C ALA A 25 -13.37 -2.83 4.71
N SER A 26 -12.36 -2.92 3.84
CA SER A 26 -10.97 -2.93 4.28
C SER A 26 -10.07 -2.22 3.26
N PRO A 27 -8.87 -1.76 3.67
CA PRO A 27 -7.90 -1.18 2.74
C PRO A 27 -7.50 -2.15 1.60
N PHE A 28 -7.58 -3.46 1.87
CA PHE A 28 -7.25 -4.50 0.89
C PHE A 28 -8.27 -4.56 -0.25
N THR A 29 -9.55 -4.24 0.00
CA THR A 29 -10.58 -4.24 -1.05
C THR A 29 -10.46 -3.06 -2.01
N LEU A 30 -9.76 -1.99 -1.62
CA LEU A 30 -9.50 -0.82 -2.48
C LEU A 30 -8.30 -0.99 -3.43
N GLY A 31 -7.66 -2.16 -3.46
CA GLY A 31 -6.58 -2.46 -4.40
C GLY A 31 -5.19 -1.93 -4.01
N VAL A 32 -5.05 -1.30 -2.84
CA VAL A 32 -3.75 -0.80 -2.32
C VAL A 32 -2.73 -1.94 -2.18
N SER A 33 -3.17 -3.12 -1.73
CA SER A 33 -2.30 -4.29 -1.60
C SER A 33 -1.87 -4.87 -2.95
N SER A 34 -2.75 -4.85 -3.95
CA SER A 34 -2.43 -5.30 -5.30
C SER A 34 -1.42 -4.35 -5.95
N ALA A 35 -1.55 -3.04 -5.72
CA ALA A 35 -0.59 -2.05 -6.18
C ALA A 35 0.79 -2.23 -5.51
N ALA A 36 0.85 -2.44 -4.19
CA ALA A 36 2.10 -2.76 -3.50
C ALA A 36 2.77 -4.02 -4.06
N ALA A 37 1.99 -5.08 -4.28
CA ALA A 37 2.49 -6.34 -4.84
C ALA A 37 3.02 -6.16 -6.27
N PHE A 38 2.34 -5.35 -7.08
CA PHE A 38 2.80 -5.00 -8.42
C PHE A 38 4.12 -4.22 -8.40
N GLY A 39 4.24 -3.22 -7.52
CA GLY A 39 5.50 -2.49 -7.31
C GLY A 39 6.63 -3.44 -6.87
N ALA A 40 6.37 -4.31 -5.90
CA ALA A 40 7.36 -5.33 -5.49
C ALA A 40 7.78 -6.22 -6.67
N ALA A 41 6.83 -6.68 -7.48
CA ALA A 41 7.10 -7.53 -8.65
C ALA A 41 7.93 -6.81 -9.72
N LEU A 42 7.66 -5.53 -10.00
CA LEU A 42 8.47 -4.72 -10.91
C LEU A 42 9.93 -4.61 -10.43
N ALA A 43 10.13 -4.41 -9.12
CA ALA A 43 11.47 -4.33 -8.54
C ALA A 43 12.21 -5.68 -8.64
N ILE A 44 11.51 -6.80 -8.43
CA ILE A 44 12.11 -8.15 -8.49
C ILE A 44 12.43 -8.56 -9.93
N VAL A 45 11.51 -8.35 -10.88
CA VAL A 45 11.60 -8.89 -12.24
C VAL A 45 12.38 -7.97 -13.17
N LEU A 46 12.07 -6.67 -13.14
CA LEU A 46 12.67 -5.70 -14.07
C LEU A 46 13.86 -4.96 -13.44
N GLY A 47 14.09 -5.12 -12.13
CA GLY A 47 15.10 -4.33 -11.43
C GLY A 47 14.80 -2.84 -11.42
N ILE A 48 13.54 -2.44 -11.66
CA ILE A 48 13.11 -1.05 -11.70
C ILE A 48 12.68 -0.62 -10.29
N GLY A 49 13.29 0.46 -9.80
CA GLY A 49 12.96 1.04 -8.50
C GLY A 49 13.63 2.39 -8.30
N LEU A 50 13.53 2.92 -7.10
CA LEU A 50 14.01 4.28 -6.80
C LEU A 50 15.55 4.35 -6.79
N PRO A 51 16.15 5.29 -7.56
CA PRO A 51 17.59 5.52 -7.51
C PRO A 51 17.99 6.07 -6.15
N GLY A 52 19.13 5.60 -5.62
CA GLY A 52 19.68 6.04 -4.32
C GLY A 52 19.18 5.25 -3.10
N ILE A 53 18.30 4.25 -3.27
CA ILE A 53 17.88 3.38 -2.18
C ILE A 53 18.81 2.16 -2.06
N PRO A 54 19.30 1.82 -0.85
CA PRO A 54 20.12 0.62 -0.64
C PRO A 54 19.37 -0.65 -1.07
N GLY A 55 20.08 -1.62 -1.64
CA GLY A 55 19.47 -2.86 -2.17
C GLY A 55 18.57 -3.61 -1.18
N GLN A 56 18.87 -3.55 0.11
CA GLN A 56 18.06 -4.15 1.17
C GLN A 56 16.63 -3.57 1.26
N TRP A 57 16.46 -2.29 0.93
CA TRP A 57 15.17 -1.58 1.01
C TRP A 57 14.48 -1.45 -0.34
N PHE A 58 15.13 -1.89 -1.42
CA PHE A 58 14.70 -1.67 -2.79
C PHE A 58 13.28 -2.17 -3.06
N ILE A 59 12.98 -3.42 -2.67
CA ILE A 59 11.65 -4.04 -2.87
C ILE A 59 10.60 -3.33 -2.02
N SER A 60 10.89 -3.11 -0.72
CA SER A 60 9.96 -2.48 0.21
C SER A 60 9.63 -1.04 -0.17
N ALA A 61 10.62 -0.28 -0.66
CA ALA A 61 10.41 1.07 -1.14
C ALA A 61 9.52 1.09 -2.39
N ASN A 62 9.74 0.20 -3.36
CA ASN A 62 8.90 0.16 -4.55
C ASN A 62 7.46 -0.27 -4.23
N ALA A 63 7.29 -1.26 -3.34
CA ALA A 63 5.97 -1.66 -2.87
C ALA A 63 5.23 -0.50 -2.19
N PHE A 64 5.93 0.28 -1.34
CA PHE A 64 5.36 1.42 -0.66
C PHE A 64 4.94 2.54 -1.63
N ILE A 65 5.79 2.87 -2.61
CA ILE A 65 5.50 3.90 -3.61
C ILE A 65 4.27 3.55 -4.44
N PHE A 66 4.15 2.31 -4.90
CA PHE A 66 2.98 1.91 -5.68
C PHE A 66 1.69 1.86 -4.85
N ALA A 67 1.75 1.44 -3.58
CA ALA A 67 0.61 1.56 -2.66
C ALA A 67 0.21 3.03 -2.45
N LEU A 68 1.18 3.91 -2.23
CA LEU A 68 0.93 5.34 -2.05
C LEU A 68 0.33 5.96 -3.31
N LEU A 69 0.86 5.64 -4.49
CA LEU A 69 0.31 6.08 -5.77
C LEU A 69 -1.14 5.62 -5.95
N ALA A 70 -1.47 4.37 -5.60
CA ALA A 70 -2.84 3.89 -5.66
C ALA A 70 -3.77 4.70 -4.73
N ALA A 71 -3.34 4.98 -3.50
CA ALA A 71 -4.12 5.79 -2.56
C ALA A 71 -4.32 7.24 -3.06
N LEU A 72 -3.27 7.86 -3.61
CA LEU A 72 -3.35 9.22 -4.16
C LEU A 72 -4.21 9.29 -5.41
N LEU A 73 -4.15 8.27 -6.28
CA LEU A 73 -5.03 8.17 -7.44
C LEU A 73 -6.49 8.01 -7.04
N LEU A 74 -6.77 7.20 -6.01
CA LEU A 74 -8.11 7.07 -5.46
C LEU A 74 -8.61 8.41 -4.92
N ASP A 75 -7.84 9.10 -4.06
CA ASP A 75 -8.21 10.42 -3.53
C ASP A 75 -8.46 11.44 -4.67
N GLY A 76 -7.57 11.46 -5.67
CA GLY A 76 -7.67 12.36 -6.83
C GLY A 76 -8.83 12.05 -7.79
N ILE A 77 -9.35 10.83 -7.82
CA ILE A 77 -10.56 10.48 -8.58
C ILE A 77 -11.82 10.80 -7.77
N THR A 78 -11.77 10.67 -6.45
CA THR A 78 -12.93 10.90 -5.58
C THR A 78 -13.22 12.36 -5.30
N ARG A 79 -12.22 13.25 -5.43
CA ARG A 79 -12.36 14.70 -5.29
C ARG A 79 -12.65 15.36 -6.63
#